data_AF-A0A3Q8X4Z4-F1
#
_entry.id   AF-A0A3Q8X4Z4-F1
#
_cell.length_a   1.000
_cell.length_b   1.000
_cell.length_c   1.000
_cell.angle_alpha   90.00
_cell.angle_beta   90.00
_cell.angle_gamma   90.00
#
_symmetry.space_group_name_H-M   'P 1'
#
loop_
_entity.id
_entity.type
_entity.pdbx_description
1 polymer ?
#
loop_
_entity_poly.entity_id
_entity_poly.type
_entity_poly.pdbx_seq_one_letter_code
_entity_poly.pdbx_strand_id
1 'polypeptide(L)'
;MNTLEQTLRRSRHLTNEQLSEAAAVSVSRIRSLIRRGKLKLYDYPNLADACDLCESPVRQGKLCTKCVSRLKGDIAKDLEQRSQKKEHVFLSKYRR
;
A
#
# COMPACT_ATOMS: atom_id res chain seq x y z
N MET A 1 8.55 -13.37 24.65
CA MET A 1 9.42 -13.17 23.46
C MET A 1 8.64 -13.65 22.24
N ASN A 2 8.35 -12.81 21.26
CA ASN A 2 7.61 -13.21 20.07
C ASN A 2 8.46 -14.19 19.23
N THR A 3 7.96 -15.40 19.02
CA THR A 3 8.60 -16.46 18.20
C THR A 3 9.02 -15.96 16.81
N LEU A 4 8.23 -15.05 16.23
CA LEU A 4 8.49 -14.42 14.93
C LEU A 4 9.81 -13.66 14.85
N GLU A 5 10.14 -12.86 15.86
CA GLU A 5 11.39 -12.09 15.87
C GLU A 5 12.60 -13.01 16.02
N GLN A 6 12.45 -14.12 16.74
CA GLN A 6 13.50 -15.12 16.91
C GLN A 6 13.77 -15.89 15.62
N THR A 7 12.73 -16.23 14.87
CA THR A 7 12.84 -16.87 13.54
C THR A 7 13.51 -15.93 12.54
N LEU A 8 13.11 -14.67 12.50
CA LEU A 8 13.68 -13.66 11.60
C LEU A 8 15.13 -13.29 11.94
N ARG A 9 15.53 -13.38 13.22
CA ARG A 9 16.94 -13.21 13.63
C ARG A 9 17.84 -14.31 13.08
N ARG A 10 17.36 -15.54 12.95
CA ARG A 10 18.10 -16.65 12.35
C ARG A 10 18.16 -16.55 10.83
N SER A 11 17.05 -16.14 10.21
CA SER A 11 16.90 -16.08 8.76
C SER A 11 16.20 -14.79 8.33
N ARG A 12 16.99 -13.76 7.98
CA ARG A 12 16.47 -12.43 7.58
C ARG A 12 15.85 -12.39 6.18
N HIS A 13 16.10 -13.42 5.36
CA HIS A 13 15.66 -13.51 3.97
C HIS A 13 14.40 -14.38 3.78
N LEU A 14 13.63 -14.63 4.85
CA LEU A 14 12.39 -15.40 4.72
C LEU A 14 11.32 -14.60 3.96
N THR A 15 10.57 -15.28 3.09
CA THR A 15 9.35 -14.72 2.51
C THR A 15 8.19 -14.76 3.52
N ASN A 16 7.08 -14.10 3.20
CA ASN A 16 5.87 -14.14 4.02
C ASN A 16 5.37 -15.59 4.26
N GLU A 17 5.44 -16.42 3.24
CA GLU A 17 5.00 -17.82 3.24
C GLU A 17 5.94 -18.68 4.09
N GLN A 18 7.26 -18.53 3.91
CA GLN A 18 8.23 -19.26 4.71
C GLN A 18 8.19 -18.86 6.19
N LEU A 19 8.00 -17.58 6.48
CA LEU A 19 7.83 -17.11 7.85
C LEU A 19 6.51 -17.62 8.46
N SER A 20 5.45 -17.70 7.65
CA SER A 20 4.15 -18.25 8.04
C SER A 20 4.29 -19.70 8.48
N GLU A 21 5.00 -20.50 7.71
CA GLU A 21 5.28 -21.92 8.01
C GLU A 21 6.20 -22.07 9.24
N ALA A 22 7.33 -21.36 9.26
CA ALA A 22 8.33 -21.49 10.32
C ALA A 22 7.85 -21.00 11.69
N ALA A 23 7.00 -19.98 11.74
CA ALA A 23 6.44 -19.45 12.97
C ALA A 23 5.03 -19.98 13.28
N ALA A 24 4.48 -20.86 12.43
CA ALA A 24 3.12 -21.39 12.52
C ALA A 24 2.05 -20.29 12.72
N VAL A 25 2.18 -19.18 12.00
CA VAL A 25 1.21 -18.07 12.00
C VAL A 25 0.70 -17.81 10.60
N SER A 26 -0.48 -17.22 10.45
CA SER A 26 -1.01 -16.88 9.12
C SER A 26 -0.28 -15.69 8.49
N VAL A 27 -0.21 -15.66 7.16
CA VAL A 27 0.30 -14.52 6.37
C VAL A 27 -0.44 -13.22 6.72
N SER A 28 -1.76 -13.28 6.94
CA SER A 28 -2.56 -12.13 7.38
C SER A 28 -2.12 -11.58 8.74
N ARG A 29 -1.63 -12.45 9.65
CA ARG A 29 -1.08 -12.01 10.93
C ARG A 29 0.27 -11.33 10.76
N ILE A 30 1.14 -11.87 9.88
CA ILE A 30 2.43 -11.26 9.54
C ILE A 30 2.22 -9.87 8.95
N ARG A 31 1.34 -9.75 7.95
CA ARG A 31 0.89 -8.47 7.37
C ARG A 31 0.41 -7.49 8.42
N SER A 32 -0.42 -7.95 9.36
CA SER A 32 -0.91 -7.10 10.46
C SER A 32 0.21 -6.60 11.39
N LEU A 33 1.29 -7.36 11.58
CA LEU A 33 2.44 -6.94 12.38
C LEU A 33 3.30 -5.91 11.64
N ILE A 34 3.44 -6.07 10.33
CA ILE A 34 4.08 -5.09 9.44
C ILE A 34 3.30 -3.75 9.51
N ARG A 35 1.96 -3.78 9.38
CA ARG A 35 1.11 -2.58 9.48
C ARG A 35 1.16 -1.88 10.84
N ARG A 36 1.38 -2.63 11.91
CA ARG A 36 1.57 -2.09 13.27
C ARG A 36 2.99 -1.56 13.52
N GLY A 37 3.90 -1.71 12.56
CA GLY A 37 5.31 -1.30 12.71
C GLY A 37 6.13 -2.22 13.61
N LYS A 38 5.62 -3.41 13.97
CA LYS A 38 6.36 -4.40 14.77
C LYS A 38 7.45 -5.10 13.95
N LEU A 39 7.27 -5.20 12.63
CA LEU A 39 8.27 -5.71 11.70
C LEU A 39 8.67 -4.60 10.72
N LYS A 40 9.94 -4.21 10.76
CA LYS A 40 10.49 -3.20 9.86
C LYS A 40 10.92 -3.86 8.56
N LEU A 41 10.25 -3.53 7.46
CA LEU A 41 10.55 -4.06 6.13
C LEU A 41 11.93 -3.67 5.57
N TYR A 42 12.60 -2.72 6.22
CA TYR A 42 13.97 -2.35 5.91
C TYR A 42 14.95 -3.49 6.23
N ASP A 43 14.76 -4.17 7.37
CA ASP A 43 15.64 -5.24 7.82
C ASP A 43 15.36 -6.59 7.12
N TYR A 44 14.21 -6.71 6.46
CA TYR A 44 13.70 -7.95 5.89
C TYR A 44 13.30 -7.75 4.41
N PRO A 45 14.23 -8.00 3.46
CA PRO A 45 14.03 -7.65 2.05
C PRO A 45 12.91 -8.44 1.35
N ASN A 46 12.64 -9.65 1.83
CA ASN A 46 11.69 -10.58 1.23
C ASN A 46 10.30 -10.53 1.88
N LEU A 47 10.12 -9.71 2.93
CA LEU A 47 8.81 -9.44 3.50
C LEU A 47 8.14 -8.28 2.74
N ALA A 48 6.84 -8.41 2.56
CA ALA A 48 6.00 -7.38 1.95
C ALA A 48 4.61 -7.42 2.57
N ASP A 49 3.97 -6.26 2.69
CA ASP A 49 2.56 -6.15 3.03
C ASP A 49 1.67 -6.29 1.78
N ALA A 50 0.34 -6.21 1.94
CA ALA A 50 -0.63 -6.08 0.86
C ALA A 50 -0.89 -4.64 0.48
N CYS A 51 -1.15 -4.38 -0.80
CA CYS A 51 -1.95 -3.23 -1.20
C CYS A 51 -3.40 -3.41 -0.73
N ASP A 52 -3.98 -2.42 -0.04
CA ASP A 52 -5.37 -2.48 0.41
C ASP A 52 -6.39 -2.43 -0.75
N LEU A 53 -5.96 -2.06 -1.97
CA LEU A 53 -6.84 -1.96 -3.14
C LEU A 53 -6.74 -3.14 -4.11
N CYS A 54 -5.54 -3.68 -4.33
CA CYS A 54 -5.31 -4.73 -5.33
C CYS A 54 -4.50 -5.91 -4.80
N GLU A 55 -4.25 -5.96 -3.49
CA GLU A 55 -3.58 -7.06 -2.77
C GLU A 55 -2.14 -7.38 -3.19
N SER A 56 -1.59 -6.65 -4.16
CA SER A 56 -0.21 -6.76 -4.63
C SER A 56 0.79 -6.58 -3.48
N PRO A 57 1.97 -7.21 -3.53
CA PRO A 57 3.00 -7.01 -2.52
C PRO A 57 3.46 -5.53 -2.47
N VAL A 58 3.39 -4.93 -1.29
CA VAL A 58 3.76 -3.52 -1.04
C VAL A 58 4.75 -3.45 0.11
N ARG A 59 5.84 -2.70 -0.08
CA ARG A 59 6.86 -2.52 0.96
C ARG A 59 6.79 -1.18 1.68
N GLN A 60 5.96 -0.25 1.19
CA GLN A 60 5.83 1.08 1.76
C GLN A 60 4.42 1.63 1.56
N GLY A 61 3.84 2.16 2.64
CA GLY A 61 2.48 2.68 2.63
C GLY A 61 1.43 1.57 2.57
N LYS A 62 0.16 1.98 2.47
CA LYS A 62 -1.01 1.08 2.41
C LYS A 62 -1.38 0.67 0.98
N LEU A 63 -0.89 1.41 0.00
CA LEU A 63 -1.25 1.24 -1.41
C LEU A 63 0.03 1.08 -2.23
N CYS A 64 -0.03 0.21 -3.24
CA CYS A 64 1.07 0.09 -4.19
C CYS A 64 1.18 1.35 -5.05
N THR A 65 2.37 1.59 -5.60
CA THR A 65 2.66 2.73 -6.48
C THR A 65 1.66 2.82 -7.64
N LYS A 66 1.27 1.68 -8.22
CA LYS A 66 0.26 1.61 -9.29
C LYS A 66 -1.10 2.15 -8.83
N CYS A 67 -1.60 1.72 -7.68
CA CYS A 67 -2.88 2.17 -7.14
C CYS A 67 -2.84 3.66 -6.77
N VAL A 68 -1.74 4.13 -6.17
CA VAL A 68 -1.54 5.56 -5.85
C VAL A 68 -1.54 6.40 -7.12
N SER A 69 -0.80 5.99 -8.16
CA SER A 69 -0.75 6.74 -9.41
C SER A 69 -2.09 6.79 -10.13
N ARG A 70 -2.85 5.69 -10.13
CA ARG A 70 -4.21 5.66 -10.70
C ARG A 70 -5.13 6.65 -9.98
N LEU A 71 -5.19 6.58 -8.65
CA LEU A 71 -6.03 7.47 -7.84
C LEU A 71 -5.65 8.95 -8.05
N LYS A 72 -4.35 9.27 -8.09
CA LYS A 72 -3.88 10.63 -8.37
C LYS A 72 -4.33 11.11 -9.76
N GLY A 73 -4.26 10.24 -10.77
CA GLY A 73 -4.73 10.53 -12.12
C GLY A 73 -6.24 10.79 -12.17
N ASP A 74 -7.02 9.94 -11.50
CA ASP A 74 -8.48 10.09 -11.44
C ASP A 74 -8.89 11.40 -10.75
N ILE A 75 -8.21 11.76 -9.65
CA ILE A 75 -8.42 13.04 -8.94
C ILE A 75 -8.05 14.23 -9.83
N ALA A 76 -6.90 14.20 -10.50
CA ALA A 76 -6.46 15.28 -11.37
C ALA A 76 -7.46 15.51 -12.52
N LYS A 77 -7.95 14.42 -13.12
CA LYS A 77 -8.96 14.47 -14.20
C LYS A 77 -10.28 15.06 -13.73
N ASP A 78 -10.79 14.66 -12.55
CA ASP A 78 -12.02 15.23 -11.98
C ASP A 78 -11.86 16.73 -11.71
N LEU A 79 -10.72 17.16 -11.16
CA LEU A 79 -10.43 18.58 -10.90
C LEU A 79 -10.39 19.40 -12.19
N GLU A 80 -9.72 18.90 -13.23
CA GLU A 80 -9.66 19.56 -14.54
C GLU A 80 -11.05 19.70 -15.17
N GLN A 81 -11.84 18.62 -15.18
CA GLN A 81 -13.21 18.64 -15.70
C GLN A 81 -14.10 19.63 -14.92
N ARG A 82 -13.93 19.74 -13.61
CA ARG A 82 -14.66 20.73 -12.80
C ARG A 82 -14.24 22.16 -13.15
N SER A 83 -12.96 22.40 -13.43
CA SER A 83 -12.46 23.72 -13.85
C SER A 83 -13.04 24.13 -15.20
N GLN A 84 -12.97 23.24 -16.20
CA GLN A 84 -13.53 23.49 -17.54
C GLN A 84 -15.04 23.75 -17.49
N LYS A 85 -15.79 22.98 -16.68
CA LYS A 85 -17.23 23.21 -16.48
C LYS A 85 -17.51 24.58 -15.86
N LYS A 86 -16.74 25.00 -14.87
CA LYS A 86 -16.88 26.32 -14.24
C LYS A 86 -16.60 27.45 -15.23
N GLU A 87 -15.54 27.31 -16.04
CA GLU A 87 -15.21 28.27 -17.09
C GLU A 87 -16.31 28.34 -18.15
N HIS A 88 -16.80 27.20 -18.62
CA HIS A 88 -17.90 27.15 -19.59
C HIS A 88 -19.18 27.81 -19.05
N VAL A 89 -19.55 27.52 -17.79
CA VAL A 89 -20.69 28.17 -17.13
C VAL A 89 -20.46 29.69 -17.01
N PHE A 90 -19.27 30.11 -16.60
CA PHE A 90 -18.92 31.53 -16.50
C PHE A 90 -19.03 32.25 -17.85
N LEU A 91 -18.39 31.72 -18.90
CA LEU A 91 -18.45 32.28 -20.25
C LEU A 91 -19.88 32.33 -20.80
N SER A 92 -20.69 31.30 -20.55
CA SER A 92 -22.09 31.27 -21.01
C SER A 92 -22.97 32.34 -20.35
N LYS A 93 -22.64 32.78 -19.13
CA LYS A 93 -23.44 33.75 -18.36
C LYS A 93 -23.11 35.20 -18.69
N TYR A 94 -21.88 35.50 -19.11
CA TYR A 94 -21.39 36.87 -19.35
C TYR A 94 -21.30 37.27 -20.83
N ARG A 95 -21.58 36.36 -21.76
CA ARG A 95 -21.57 36.65 -23.21
C ARG A 95 -22.92 37.17 -23.75
N ARG A 96 -23.82 37.60 -22.88
CA ARG A 96 -25.15 38.12 -23.21
C ARG A 96 -25.30 39.51 -22.60
#